data_AF-X1DJK4-F1
#
_entry.id   AF-X1DJK4-F1
#
_cell.length_a   1.000
_cell.length_b   1.000
_cell.length_c   1.000
_cell.angle_alpha   90.00
_cell.angle_beta   90.00
_cell.angle_gamma   90.00
#
_symmetry.space_group_name_H-M   'P 1'
#
loop_
_entity.id
_entity.type
_entity.pdbx_description
1 polymer ?
#
loop_
_entity_poly.entity_id
_entity_poly.type
_entity_poly.pdbx_seq_one_letter_code
_entity_poly.pdbx_strand_id
1 'polypeptide(L)'
;MHGAPSAQNNSNIEIPRVPGAIGPHFAPKAKHVIYLHMVGGPPQQDMYDYKPVMDDWYDKELPESIRNGQRLTTMTSGQKRFPIA
;
A
#
# COMPACT_ATOMS: atom_id res chain seq x y z
N MET A 1 1.49 -44.03 34.45
CA MET A 1 0.73 -44.04 33.18
C MET A 1 0.14 -42.65 32.97
N HIS A 2 0.88 -41.74 32.33
CA HIS A 2 0.42 -40.38 32.02
C HIS A 2 0.34 -40.25 30.49
N GLY A 3 -0.87 -40.29 29.95
CA GLY A 3 -1.13 -40.04 28.53
C GLY A 3 -1.04 -38.55 28.22
N ALA A 4 -0.37 -38.21 27.13
CA ALA A 4 -0.23 -36.84 26.65
C ALA A 4 -1.59 -36.25 26.20
N PRO A 5 -1.83 -34.94 26.39
CA PRO A 5 -3.03 -34.30 25.88
C PRO A 5 -2.97 -34.18 24.34
N SER A 6 -4.04 -34.63 23.67
CA SER A 6 -4.22 -34.47 22.24
C SER A 6 -4.36 -33.00 21.86
N ALA A 7 -3.48 -32.50 21.00
CA ALA A 7 -3.57 -31.18 20.41
C ALA A 7 -4.83 -31.04 19.54
N GLN A 8 -5.73 -30.11 19.88
CA GLN A 8 -6.83 -29.69 19.02
C GLN A 8 -6.24 -28.89 17.85
N ASN A 9 -6.37 -29.43 16.64
CA ASN A 9 -5.83 -28.84 15.41
C ASN A 9 -6.95 -28.16 14.60
N ASN A 10 -6.87 -26.83 14.56
CA ASN A 10 -7.35 -25.83 13.60
C ASN A 10 -8.74 -25.98 12.92
N SER A 11 -9.57 -24.97 13.19
CA SER A 11 -10.79 -24.64 12.48
C SER A 11 -10.57 -24.48 10.97
N ASN A 12 -11.29 -25.27 10.17
CA ASN A 12 -11.51 -25.01 8.75
C ASN A 12 -12.20 -23.65 8.60
N ILE A 13 -11.47 -22.65 8.12
CA ILE A 13 -12.04 -21.36 7.73
C ILE A 13 -12.72 -21.58 6.37
N GLU A 14 -14.04 -21.78 6.37
CA GLU A 14 -14.82 -21.82 5.15
C GLU A 14 -14.96 -20.40 4.59
N ILE A 15 -14.36 -20.15 3.42
CA ILE A 15 -14.48 -18.87 2.73
C ILE A 15 -15.79 -18.90 1.92
N PRO A 16 -16.76 -18.02 2.19
CA PRO A 16 -18.05 -18.05 1.49
C PRO A 16 -17.84 -17.81 -0.01
N ARG A 17 -18.30 -18.77 -0.83
CA ARG A 17 -18.23 -18.67 -2.30
C ARG A 17 -19.28 -17.69 -2.80
N VAL A 18 -18.86 -16.72 -3.61
CA VAL A 18 -19.77 -15.80 -4.31
C VAL A 18 -20.64 -16.58 -5.29
N PRO A 19 -21.99 -16.44 -5.24
CA PRO A 19 -22.88 -17.08 -6.20
C PRO A 19 -22.54 -16.67 -7.64
N GLY A 20 -22.37 -17.65 -8.52
CA GLY A 20 -22.05 -17.44 -9.94
C GLY A 20 -20.55 -17.41 -10.28
N ALA A 21 -19.64 -17.43 -9.30
CA ALA A 21 -18.22 -17.56 -9.58
C ALA A 21 -17.91 -18.99 -10.06
N ILE A 22 -17.27 -19.14 -11.23
CA ILE A 22 -16.62 -20.39 -11.64
C ILE A 22 -15.26 -20.42 -10.92
N GLY A 23 -15.18 -21.21 -9.85
CA GLY A 23 -13.96 -21.39 -9.08
C GLY A 23 -12.83 -22.03 -9.91
N PRO A 24 -11.59 -22.02 -9.40
CA PRO A 24 -10.47 -22.64 -10.09
C PRO A 24 -10.70 -24.14 -10.31
N HIS A 25 -10.12 -24.69 -11.38
CA HIS A 25 -10.23 -26.12 -11.71
C HIS A 25 -9.63 -27.02 -10.60
N PHE A 26 -8.75 -26.48 -9.76
CA PHE A 26 -8.11 -27.15 -8.64
C PHE A 26 -8.26 -26.35 -7.35
N ALA A 27 -8.28 -27.04 -6.21
CA ALA A 27 -8.31 -26.39 -4.91
C ALA A 27 -7.04 -25.52 -4.69
N PRO A 28 -7.19 -24.28 -4.20
CA PRO A 28 -6.04 -23.41 -3.94
C PRO A 28 -5.17 -23.99 -2.81
N LYS A 29 -3.86 -24.07 -3.04
CA LYS A 29 -2.88 -24.53 -2.05
C LYS A 29 -2.08 -23.39 -1.40
N ALA A 30 -2.11 -22.19 -2.00
CA ALA A 30 -1.39 -21.03 -1.51
C ALA A 30 -2.04 -20.49 -0.23
N LYS A 31 -1.26 -20.33 0.84
CA LYS A 31 -1.71 -19.80 2.14
C LYS A 31 -1.46 -18.30 2.28
N HIS A 32 -0.43 -17.79 1.62
CA HIS A 32 -0.02 -16.38 1.69
C HIS A 32 0.29 -15.87 0.29
N VAL A 33 -0.13 -14.64 0.00
CA VAL A 33 0.23 -13.88 -1.19
C VAL A 33 1.01 -12.67 -0.71
N ILE A 34 2.31 -12.63 -1.01
CA ILE A 34 3.17 -11.49 -0.67
C ILE A 34 3.31 -10.66 -1.95
N TYR A 35 2.71 -9.47 -1.96
CA TYR A 35 2.84 -8.51 -3.05
C TYR A 35 3.87 -7.45 -2.67
N LEU A 36 4.97 -7.40 -3.43
CA LEU A 36 6.01 -6.40 -3.25
C LEU A 36 5.82 -5.30 -4.29
N HIS A 37 5.46 -4.11 -3.83
CA HIS A 37 5.46 -2.92 -4.67
C HIS A 37 6.84 -2.27 -4.59
N MET A 38 7.65 -2.45 -5.64
CA MET A 38 8.95 -1.77 -5.75
C MET A 38 8.75 -0.35 -6.27
N VAL A 39 8.46 0.59 -5.37
CA VAL A 39 8.50 2.03 -5.62
C VAL A 39 9.96 2.49 -5.56
N GLY A 40 10.45 3.20 -6.57
CA GLY A 40 11.79 3.77 -6.52
C GLY A 40 12.31 4.42 -7.79
N GLY A 41 11.71 4.14 -8.95
CA GLY A 41 12.05 4.86 -10.18
C GLY A 41 11.40 6.25 -10.22
N PRO A 42 12.09 7.29 -10.72
CA PRO A 42 11.45 8.58 -11.00
C PRO A 42 10.32 8.36 -12.02
N PRO A 43 9.15 8.98 -11.84
CA PRO A 43 8.06 8.83 -12.79
C PRO A 43 8.49 9.40 -14.15
N GLN A 44 7.91 8.89 -15.24
CA GLN A 44 8.25 9.31 -16.60
C GLN A 44 8.22 10.85 -16.79
N GLN A 45 7.28 11.52 -16.11
CA GLN A 45 7.15 12.98 -16.11
C GLN A 45 8.36 13.72 -15.49
N ASP A 46 9.14 13.10 -14.62
CA ASP A 46 10.29 13.74 -13.97
C ASP A 46 11.61 13.46 -14.69
N MET A 47 11.60 12.59 -15.72
CA MET A 47 12.82 12.22 -16.44
C MET A 47 13.15 13.14 -17.62
N TYR A 48 12.14 13.63 -18.35
CA TYR A 48 12.34 14.34 -19.62
C TYR A 48 11.59 15.66 -19.74
N ASP A 49 10.82 16.05 -18.72
CA ASP A 49 10.08 17.31 -18.74
C ASP A 49 10.92 18.44 -18.15
N TYR A 50 11.21 19.46 -18.96
CA TYR A 50 11.91 20.64 -18.48
C TYR A 50 10.94 21.52 -17.70
N LYS A 51 11.17 21.62 -16.39
CA LYS A 51 10.29 22.32 -15.43
C LYS A 51 10.97 23.56 -14.85
N PRO A 52 11.18 24.64 -15.63
CA PRO A 52 11.90 25.84 -15.18
C PRO A 52 11.20 26.55 -14.01
N VAL A 53 9.87 26.46 -13.97
CA VAL A 53 9.06 27.06 -12.90
C VAL A 53 9.33 26.35 -11.55
N MET A 54 9.78 25.10 -11.54
CA MET A 54 10.03 24.37 -10.30
C MET A 54 11.14 25.01 -9.46
N ASP A 55 12.13 25.64 -10.10
CA ASP A 55 13.21 26.36 -9.42
C ASP A 55 12.66 27.53 -8.61
N ASP A 56 11.65 28.24 -9.12
CA ASP A 56 10.99 29.33 -8.41
C ASP A 56 10.18 28.85 -7.21
N TRP A 57 9.72 27.60 -7.22
CA TRP A 57 8.91 27.01 -6.14
C TRP A 57 9.73 26.23 -5.12
N TYR A 58 11.02 26.03 -5.36
CA TYR A 58 11.91 25.32 -4.46
C TYR A 58 11.90 25.92 -3.04
N ASP A 59 11.81 25.04 -2.05
CA ASP A 59 11.64 25.32 -0.63
C ASP A 59 10.37 26.10 -0.25
N LYS A 60 9.51 26.57 -1.17
CA LYS A 60 8.26 27.23 -0.78
C LYS A 60 7.33 26.27 -0.06
N GLU A 61 6.54 26.79 0.88
CA GLU A 61 5.56 25.97 1.58
C GLU A 61 4.43 25.55 0.64
N LEU A 62 4.01 24.28 0.71
CA LEU A 62 2.96 23.73 -0.13
C LEU A 62 1.64 24.48 0.11
N PRO A 63 1.07 25.14 -0.92
CA PRO A 63 -0.16 25.92 -0.75
C PRO A 63 -1.33 25.06 -0.28
N GLU A 64 -2.19 25.65 0.57
CA GLU A 64 -3.35 24.97 1.12
C GLU A 64 -4.39 24.59 0.04
N SER A 65 -4.45 25.35 -1.05
CA SER A 65 -5.28 25.04 -2.23
C SER A 65 -4.92 23.71 -2.89
N ILE A 66 -3.67 23.27 -2.77
CA ILE A 66 -3.20 21.99 -3.30
C ILE A 66 -3.54 20.84 -2.34
N ARG A 67 -3.56 21.12 -1.03
CA ARG A 67 -3.90 20.13 -0.01
C ARG A 67 -5.38 19.86 0.06
N ASN A 68 -6.22 20.90 -0.05
CA ASN A 68 -7.69 20.79 0.08
C ASN A 68 -8.16 19.93 1.28
N GLY A 69 -7.45 20.01 2.41
CA GLY A 69 -7.73 19.22 3.62
C GLY A 69 -7.36 17.72 3.52
N GLN A 70 -6.72 17.29 2.44
CA GLN A 70 -6.35 15.91 2.19
C GLN A 70 -5.08 15.53 2.98
N ARG A 71 -5.12 14.39 3.67
CA ARG A 71 -3.95 13.83 4.37
C ARG A 71 -2.97 13.26 3.34
N LEU A 72 -1.79 13.86 3.20
CA LEU A 72 -0.76 13.43 2.24
C LEU A 72 -0.30 12.00 2.49
N THR A 73 0.31 11.73 3.66
CA THR A 73 0.70 10.37 4.08
C THR A 73 0.68 10.28 5.61
N THR A 74 0.67 9.06 6.15
CA THR A 74 0.94 8.84 7.58
C THR A 74 2.39 9.12 7.96
N MET A 75 3.32 9.05 7.00
CA MET A 75 4.76 9.24 7.20
C MET A 75 5.16 10.70 7.42
N THR A 76 4.33 11.64 6.97
CA THR A 76 4.57 13.09 7.10
C THR A 76 3.66 13.76 8.14
N SER A 77 3.00 12.96 9.00
CA SER A 77 2.00 13.43 9.96
C SER A 77 2.57 14.32 11.08
N GLY A 78 3.88 14.23 11.36
CA GLY A 78 4.58 15.05 12.35
C GLY A 78 5.41 16.21 11.76
N GLN A 79 5.35 16.45 10.45
CA GLN A 79 6.19 17.45 9.79
C GLN A 79 5.59 18.85 9.97
N LYS A 80 6.35 19.78 10.58
CA LYS A 80 5.90 21.17 10.86
C LYS A 80 5.73 22.02 9.60
N ARG A 81 6.47 21.70 8.54
CA ARG A 81 6.49 22.40 7.26
C ARG A 81 6.49 21.35 6.16
N PHE A 82 5.85 21.69 5.06
CA PHE A 82 5.85 20.86 3.87
C PHE A 82 6.42 21.66 2.71
N PRO A 83 7.75 21.75 2.63
CA PRO A 83 8.41 22.45 1.55
C PRO A 83 8.21 21.71 0.23
N ILE A 84 8.12 22.46 -0.86
CA ILE A 84 8.14 21.98 -2.23
C ILE A 84 9.62 21.75 -2.58
N ALA A 85 10.04 20.48 -2.70
CA ALA A 85 11.39 20.07 -3.06
C ALA A 85 11.38 18.67 -3.67
#